data_AF-A0A4U2Z469-F1
#
_entry.id   AF-A0A4U2Z469-F1
#
_cell.length_a   1.000
_cell.length_b   1.000
_cell.length_c   1.000
_cell.angle_alpha   90.00
_cell.angle_beta   90.00
_cell.angle_gamma   90.00
#
_symmetry.space_group_name_H-M   'P 1'
#
loop_
_entity.id
_entity.type
_entity.pdbx_description
1 polymer ?
#
loop_
_entity_poly.entity_id
_entity_poly.type
_entity_poly.pdbx_seq_one_letter_code
_entity_poly.pdbx_strand_id
1 'polypeptide(L)' 'MAQKSYDKALFRLISILTMLTKDERPTISSLAEEFNVSKRTIQTDIYQRLCGWDITKDKLGRLVFRDGFDIFSTTA' A
#
# COMPACT_ATOMS: atom_id res chain seq x y z
N MET A 1 20.05 11.41 -15.22
CA MET A 1 19.09 10.33 -15.55
C MET A 1 18.27 9.97 -14.31
N ALA A 2 17.12 10.64 -14.11
CA ALA A 2 16.26 10.51 -12.92
C ALA A 2 15.19 9.40 -13.04
N GLN A 3 15.24 8.62 -14.13
CA GLN A 3 14.18 7.73 -14.60
C GLN A 3 14.13 6.36 -13.89
N LYS A 4 14.74 6.20 -12.70
CA LYS A 4 14.82 4.90 -12.01
C LYS A 4 14.18 4.86 -10.62
N SER A 5 13.95 6.00 -9.97
CA SER A 5 13.42 6.02 -8.59
C SER A 5 11.91 6.19 -8.55
N TYR A 6 11.37 7.06 -9.41
CA TYR A 6 9.92 7.30 -9.50
C TYR A 6 9.18 6.03 -9.92
N ASP A 7 9.67 5.34 -10.95
CA ASP A 7 9.08 4.09 -11.45
C ASP A 7 9.03 3.01 -10.36
N LYS A 8 10.06 2.92 -9.50
CA LYS A 8 10.08 1.97 -8.38
C LYS A 8 9.08 2.31 -7.29
N ALA A 9 8.87 3.60 -7.01
CA ALA A 9 7.86 4.03 -6.06
C ALA A 9 6.45 3.78 -6.59
N LEU A 10 6.18 4.19 -7.83
CA LEU A 10 4.89 4.00 -8.48
C LEU A 10 4.52 2.51 -8.60
N PHE A 11 5.46 1.68 -9.06
CA PHE A 11 5.28 0.22 -9.11
C PHE A 11 4.87 -0.32 -7.74
N ARG A 12 5.61 0.04 -6.68
CA ARG A 12 5.31 -0.42 -5.31
C ARG A 12 3.93 0.02 -4.82
N LEU A 13 3.52 1.26 -5.09
CA LEU A 13 2.19 1.75 -4.72
C LEU A 13 1.09 0.95 -5.43
N ILE A 14 1.22 0.74 -6.74
CA ILE A 14 0.26 -0.04 -7.54
C ILE A 14 0.21 -1.49 -7.07
N SER A 15 1.36 -2.11 -6.79
CA SER A 15 1.44 -3.46 -6.25
C SER A 15 0.73 -3.57 -4.91
N ILE A 16 1.01 -2.66 -3.96
CA ILE A 16 0.33 -2.63 -2.65
C ILE A 16 -1.19 -2.53 -2.83
N LEU A 17 -1.67 -1.59 -3.64
CA LEU A 17 -3.11 -1.45 -3.91
C LEU A 17 -3.70 -2.72 -4.51
N THR A 18 -3.01 -3.35 -5.46
CA THR A 18 -3.44 -4.61 -6.08
C THR A 18 -3.55 -5.75 -5.06
N MET A 19 -2.59 -5.88 -4.15
CA MET A 19 -2.62 -6.87 -3.07
C MET A 19 -3.80 -6.63 -2.11
N LEU A 20 -4.06 -5.36 -1.77
CA LEU A 20 -5.18 -4.99 -0.90
C LEU A 20 -6.54 -5.27 -1.57
N THR A 21 -6.68 -5.01 -2.87
CA THR A 21 -7.90 -5.35 -3.63
C THR A 21 -8.20 -6.84 -3.65
N LYS A 22 -7.15 -7.67 -3.58
CA LYS A 22 -7.25 -9.13 -3.52
C LYS A 22 -7.40 -9.68 -2.09
N ASP A 23 -7.52 -8.81 -1.10
CA ASP A 23 -7.55 -9.16 0.33
C ASP A 23 -6.36 -10.04 0.78
N GLU A 24 -5.15 -9.79 0.23
CA GLU A 24 -3.94 -10.57 0.57
C GLU A 24 -3.39 -10.26 1.98
N ARG A 25 -3.89 -9.19 2.62
CA ARG A 25 -3.58 -8.76 3.99
C ARG A 25 -2.08 -8.73 4.35
N PRO A 26 -1.23 -8.02 3.59
CA PRO A 26 0.19 -7.96 3.87
C PRO A 26 0.49 -7.17 5.15
N THR A 27 1.65 -7.39 5.75
CA THR A 27 2.15 -6.55 6.86
C THR A 27 3.17 -5.53 6.33
N ILE A 28 3.43 -4.48 7.10
CA ILE A 28 4.52 -3.53 6.79
C ILE A 28 5.87 -4.26 6.66
N SER A 29 6.11 -5.29 7.48
CA SER A 29 7.35 -6.08 7.45
C SER A 29 7.45 -6.92 6.17
N SER A 30 6.37 -7.62 5.79
CA SER A 30 6.40 -8.47 4.59
C SER A 30 6.57 -7.66 3.31
N LEU A 31 5.93 -6.48 3.22
CA LEU A 31 6.13 -5.58 2.07
C LEU A 31 7.56 -5.01 2.03
N ALA A 32 8.15 -4.71 3.19
CA ALA A 32 9.52 -4.22 3.25
C ALA A 32 10.51 -5.27 2.72
N GLU A 33 10.29 -6.54 3.08
CA GLU A 33 11.05 -7.67 2.57
C GLU A 33 10.82 -7.89 1.07
N GLU A 34 9.57 -7.93 0.61
CA GLU A 34 9.19 -8.15 -0.79
C GLU A 34 9.79 -7.10 -1.74
N PHE A 35 9.71 -5.82 -1.37
CA PHE A 35 10.24 -4.73 -2.18
C PHE A 35 11.71 -4.40 -1.91
N ASN A 36 12.35 -5.10 -0.96
CA ASN A 36 13.71 -4.83 -0.50
C ASN A 36 13.94 -3.35 -0.14
N VAL A 37 13.06 -2.82 0.72
CA VAL A 37 13.12 -1.43 1.22
C VAL A 37 12.96 -1.40 2.73
N SER A 38 13.25 -0.24 3.33
CA SER A 38 13.02 -0.08 4.77
C SER A 38 11.53 -0.12 5.12
N LYS A 39 11.20 -0.58 6.33
CA LYS A 39 9.83 -0.46 6.88
C LYS A 39 9.33 0.98 6.87
N ARG A 40 10.23 1.96 7.10
CA ARG A 40 9.91 3.40 7.02
C ARG A 40 9.44 3.81 5.63
N THR A 41 10.05 3.26 4.58
CA THR A 41 9.63 3.49 3.19
C THR A 41 8.19 3.02 2.97
N ILE A 42 7.88 1.79 3.40
CA ILE A 42 6.50 1.26 3.31
C ILE A 42 5.53 2.10 4.15
N GLN A 43 5.92 2.52 5.36
CA GLN A 43 5.08 3.41 6.17
C GLN A 43 4.79 4.75 5.47
N THR A 44 5.78 5.35 4.81
CA THR A 44 5.57 6.54 3.97
C THR A 44 4.61 6.25 2.82
N ASP A 45 4.74 5.11 2.16
CA ASP A 45 3.84 4.73 1.08
C ASP A 45 2.39 4.59 1.57
N ILE A 46 2.16 3.86 2.66
CA ILE A 46 0.81 3.67 3.23
C ILE A 46 0.24 4.96 3.80
N TYR A 47 0.97 5.63 4.69
CA TYR A 47 0.40 6.70 5.52
C TYR A 47 0.50 8.09 4.90
N GLN A 48 1.38 8.31 3.92
CA GLN A 48 1.55 9.62 3.29
C GLN A 48 1.12 9.62 1.83
N ARG A 49 1.45 8.58 1.06
CA ARG A 49 1.15 8.53 -0.38
C ARG A 49 -0.21 7.92 -0.69
N LEU A 50 -0.61 6.91 0.07
CA LEU A 50 -1.92 6.24 -0.06
C LEU A 50 -2.93 6.70 0.99
N CYS A 51 -2.74 7.87 1.60
CA CYS A 51 -3.61 8.37 2.67
C CYS A 51 -5.09 8.53 2.26
N GLY A 52 -5.39 8.70 0.97
CA GLY A 52 -6.75 8.79 0.43
C GLY A 52 -7.49 7.46 0.26
N TRP A 53 -6.83 6.32 0.52
CA TRP A 53 -7.35 4.98 0.18
C TRP A 53 -7.94 4.19 1.37
N ASP A 54 -8.22 4.86 2.49
CA ASP A 54 -8.78 4.28 3.74
C ASP A 54 -8.19 2.90 4.13
N ILE A 55 -6.85 2.80 4.06
CA ILE A 55 -6.09 1.62 4.44
C ILE A 55 -5.94 1.59 5.96
N THR A 56 -6.42 0.53 6.59
CA THR A 56 -6.35 0.30 8.03
C THR A 56 -5.55 -0.96 8.36
N LYS A 57 -5.47 -1.31 9.65
CA LYS A 57 -4.92 -2.57 10.14
C LYS A 57 -6.00 -3.43 10.77
N ASP A 58 -5.97 -4.72 10.48
CA ASP A 58 -6.79 -5.69 11.18
C ASP A 58 -6.24 -5.99 12.59
N LYS A 59 -6.94 -6.88 13.32
CA LYS A 59 -6.56 -7.28 14.69
C LYS A 59 -5.16 -7.90 14.80
N LEU A 60 -4.60 -8.39 13.69
CA LEU A 60 -3.27 -8.99 13.62
C LEU A 60 -2.22 -8.00 13.10
N GLY A 61 -2.59 -6.74 12.87
CA GLY A 61 -1.70 -5.71 12.36
C GLY A 61 -1.45 -5.77 10.85
N ARG A 62 -2.24 -6.56 10.11
CA ARG A 62 -2.17 -6.69 8.65
C ARG A 62 -2.94 -5.56 7.98
N LEU A 63 -2.41 -5.05 6.88
CA LEU A 63 -3.02 -3.98 6.12
C LEU A 63 -4.24 -4.49 5.35
N VAL A 64 -5.34 -3.76 5.43
CA VAL A 64 -6.60 -4.04 4.72
C VAL A 64 -7.25 -2.73 4.32
N PHE A 65 -8.05 -2.72 3.27
CA PHE A 65 -9.01 -1.64 3.09
C PHE A 65 -10.07 -1.71 4.19
N ARG A 66 -10.59 -0.55 4.63
CA ARG A 66 -11.74 -0.53 5.53
C ARG A 66 -12.93 -1.22 4.86
N ASP A 67 -13.72 -1.95 5.65
CA ASP A 67 -14.94 -2.60 5.17
C ASP A 67 -15.82 -1.60 4.38
N GLY A 68 -16.24 -2.01 3.17
CA GLY A 68 -17.06 -1.19 2.28
C GLY A 68 -16.29 -0.19 1.42
N PHE A 69 -14.96 -0.14 1.50
CA PHE A 69 -14.15 0.66 0.58
C PHE A 69 -14.07 0.00 -0.81
N ASP A 70 -14.45 0.75 -1.84
CA ASP A 70 -14.31 0.36 -3.24
C ASP A 70 -13.40 1.37 -3.95
N ILE A 71 -12.29 0.87 -4.52
CA ILE A 71 -11.34 1.64 -5.32
C ILE A 71 -12.03 2.39 -6.47
N PHE A 72 -13.12 1.82 -7.01
CA PHE A 72 -13.86 2.38 -8.14
C PHE A 72 -15.08 3.18 -7.72
N SER A 73 -15.37 3.27 -6.41
CA SER A 73 -16.38 4.19 -5.90
C SER A 73 -15.86 5.62 -6.05
N THR A 74 -16.16 6.20 -7.21
CA THR A 74 -15.98 7.63 -7.43
C THR A 74 -16.93 8.35 -6.49
N THR A 75 -16.41 8.91 -5.41
CA THR A 75 -17.15 9.92 -4.65
C THR A 75 -17.30 11.13 -5.57
N ALA A 76 -18.51 11.30 -6.10
CA ALA A 76 -18.94 12.52 -6.79
C ALA A 76 -19.02 13.70 -5.82
#